data_AF-A0A963R278-F1
#
_entry.id   AF-A0A963R278-F1
#
_cell.length_a   1.000
_cell.length_b   1.000
_cell.length_c   1.000
_cell.angle_alpha   90.00
_cell.angle_beta   90.00
_cell.angle_gamma   90.00
#
_symmetry.space_group_name_H-M   'P 1'
#
loop_
_entity.id
_entity.type
_entity.pdbx_description
1 polymer ?
#
loop_
_entity_poly.entity_id
_entity_poly.type
_entity_poly.pdbx_seq_one_letter_code
_entity_poly.pdbx_strand_id
1 'polypeptide(L)'
;TELFDKGRSLFNHGPAREAAGKGGQLVVAEGYMDVIALDAGGFQAAVAPLGTAITEEQLHLLWRIAPEPVIALDGDTAGLRAAMRLIDLALPLLEAGQSLRFALLPGGQDPDDLIRNSGPGAMQKVLDGAIPMVRLLWQRETEGRDFDSPERKSALDKALREKIALIRDASIRSHYW
;
A
#
# COMPACT_ATOMS: atom_id res chain seq x y z
N THR A 1 6.36 -17.83 18.30
CA THR A 1 6.00 -19.01 19.12
C THR A 1 5.00 -19.84 18.33
N GLU A 2 4.71 -21.08 18.72
CA GLU A 2 3.71 -21.91 17.99
C GLU A 2 2.34 -21.22 17.84
N LEU A 3 1.97 -20.34 18.77
CA LEU A 3 0.70 -19.59 18.75
C LEU A 3 0.78 -18.21 18.09
N PHE A 4 1.98 -17.68 17.85
CA PHE A 4 2.16 -16.32 17.32
C PHE A 4 3.35 -16.24 16.38
N ASP A 5 3.03 -16.02 15.12
CA ASP A 5 3.98 -15.73 14.06
C ASP A 5 3.78 -14.28 13.60
N LYS A 6 4.80 -13.45 13.81
CA LYS A 6 4.80 -12.03 13.42
C LYS A 6 4.58 -11.88 11.92
N GLY A 7 5.17 -12.74 11.10
CA GLY A 7 5.05 -12.70 9.65
C GLY A 7 3.69 -13.16 9.14
N ARG A 8 2.80 -13.65 10.01
CA ARG A 8 1.46 -14.14 9.64
C ARG A 8 0.36 -13.49 10.47
N SER A 9 0.68 -12.41 11.18
CA SER A 9 -0.23 -11.70 12.05
C SER A 9 -0.16 -10.21 11.73
N LEU A 10 -1.30 -9.53 11.91
CA LEU A 10 -1.42 -8.09 11.82
C LEU A 10 -1.95 -7.57 13.16
N PHE A 11 -1.40 -6.45 13.62
CA PHE A 11 -1.99 -5.71 14.72
C PHE A 11 -3.42 -5.28 14.35
N ASN A 12 -4.34 -5.35 15.31
CA ASN A 12 -5.75 -4.98 15.14
C ASN A 12 -6.55 -5.74 14.06
N HIS A 13 -6.10 -6.92 13.62
CA HIS A 13 -6.74 -7.69 12.55
C HIS A 13 -8.24 -7.97 12.76
N GLY A 14 -8.65 -8.39 13.96
CA GLY A 14 -10.03 -8.75 14.26
C GLY A 14 -11.01 -7.57 14.14
N PRO A 15 -10.80 -6.49 14.91
CA PRO A 15 -11.62 -5.28 14.83
C PRO A 15 -11.60 -4.65 13.43
N ALA A 16 -10.44 -4.57 12.79
CA ALA A 16 -10.32 -3.98 11.46
C ALA A 16 -11.13 -4.74 10.41
N ARG A 17 -11.13 -6.08 10.48
CA ARG A 17 -11.94 -6.91 9.58
C ARG A 17 -13.44 -6.68 9.78
N GLU A 18 -13.89 -6.53 11.03
CA GLU A 18 -15.29 -6.23 11.32
C GLU A 18 -15.69 -4.85 10.79
N ALA A 19 -14.86 -3.84 11.04
CA ALA A 19 -15.09 -2.49 10.54
C ALA A 19 -15.10 -2.43 9.00
N ALA A 20 -14.16 -3.14 8.34
CA ALA A 20 -14.13 -3.25 6.89
C ALA A 20 -15.40 -3.92 6.33
N GLY A 21 -15.89 -4.97 6.98
CA GLY A 21 -17.15 -5.63 6.61
C GLY A 21 -18.39 -4.73 6.75
N LYS A 22 -18.30 -3.64 7.52
CA LYS A 22 -19.35 -2.61 7.66
C LYS A 22 -19.18 -1.43 6.69
N GLY A 23 -18.26 -1.53 5.73
CA GLY A 23 -17.97 -0.50 4.73
C GLY A 23 -16.78 0.41 5.06
N GLY A 24 -16.04 0.12 6.12
CA GLY A 24 -14.79 0.82 6.43
C GLY A 24 -13.71 0.54 5.37
N GLN A 25 -12.97 1.57 4.97
CA GLN A 25 -11.80 1.40 4.11
C GLN A 25 -10.63 0.82 4.93
N LEU A 26 -10.06 -0.30 4.49
CA LEU A 26 -8.91 -0.89 5.19
C LEU A 26 -7.66 -0.01 4.99
N VAL A 27 -7.17 0.56 6.09
CA VAL A 27 -5.93 1.33 6.17
C VAL A 27 -4.83 0.48 6.80
N VAL A 28 -3.68 0.44 6.17
CA VAL A 28 -2.48 -0.24 6.69
C VAL A 28 -1.48 0.83 7.07
N ALA A 29 -1.26 1.01 8.37
CA ALA A 29 -0.27 1.93 8.90
C ALA A 29 1.06 1.22 9.20
N GLU A 30 2.12 1.98 9.45
CA GLU A 30 3.45 1.43 9.74
C GLU A 30 3.54 0.86 11.16
N GLY A 31 2.97 1.57 12.15
CA GLY A 31 3.04 1.22 13.56
C GLY A 31 1.70 0.95 14.23
N TYR A 32 1.74 0.31 15.40
CA TYR A 32 0.55 0.10 16.23
C TYR A 32 0.01 1.41 16.84
N MET A 33 0.87 2.41 17.06
CA MET A 33 0.45 3.74 17.54
C MET A 33 -0.42 4.44 16.50
N ASP A 34 -0.04 4.38 15.23
CA ASP A 34 -0.83 4.92 14.13
C ASP A 34 -2.20 4.26 14.03
N VAL A 35 -2.27 2.95 14.24
CA VAL A 35 -3.55 2.23 14.25
C VAL A 35 -4.45 2.69 15.40
N ILE A 36 -3.87 2.94 16.58
CA ILE A 36 -4.62 3.48 17.72
C ILE A 36 -5.13 4.90 17.41
N ALA A 37 -4.28 5.75 16.81
CA ALA A 37 -4.67 7.10 16.41
C ALA A 37 -5.75 7.10 15.32
N LEU A 38 -5.63 6.22 14.32
CA LEU A 38 -6.62 6.00 13.27
C LEU A 38 -7.97 5.57 13.87
N ASP A 39 -7.96 4.58 14.76
CA ASP A 39 -9.18 4.12 15.44
C ASP A 39 -9.84 5.24 16.26
N ALA A 40 -9.04 5.99 17.04
CA ALA A 40 -9.52 7.16 17.79
C ALA A 40 -10.04 8.29 16.88
N GLY A 41 -9.49 8.40 15.67
CA GLY A 41 -9.93 9.32 14.62
C GLY A 41 -11.15 8.84 13.83
N GLY A 42 -11.69 7.65 14.11
CA GLY A 42 -12.86 7.08 13.44
C GLY A 42 -12.55 6.15 12.26
N PHE A 43 -11.27 5.89 11.98
CA PHE A 43 -10.81 4.97 10.94
C PHE A 43 -10.58 3.56 11.52
N GLN A 44 -11.66 2.93 11.97
CA GLN A 44 -11.61 1.68 12.75
C GLN A 44 -11.14 0.46 11.94
N ALA A 45 -11.20 0.54 10.61
CA ALA A 45 -10.63 -0.46 9.70
C ALA A 45 -9.12 -0.22 9.50
N ALA A 46 -8.34 -0.22 10.58
CA ALA A 46 -6.90 0.05 10.55
C ALA A 46 -6.08 -1.14 11.09
N VAL A 47 -4.99 -1.49 10.42
CA VAL A 47 -4.04 -2.56 10.82
C VAL A 47 -2.60 -2.10 10.65
N ALA A 48 -1.66 -2.79 11.31
CA ALA A 48 -0.23 -2.57 11.11
C ALA A 48 0.56 -3.91 11.18
N PRO A 49 1.69 -4.02 10.47
CA PRO A 49 2.61 -5.13 10.64
C PRO A 49 3.30 -5.07 12.03
N LEU A 50 3.79 -6.21 12.49
CA LEU A 50 4.32 -6.36 13.86
C LEU A 50 5.83 -6.12 13.93
N GLY A 51 6.25 -4.92 13.52
CA GLY A 51 7.66 -4.47 13.58
C GLY A 51 8.54 -5.04 12.46
N THR A 52 7.95 -5.33 11.30
CA THR A 52 8.64 -5.82 10.10
C THR A 52 8.05 -5.17 8.85
N ALA A 53 8.76 -5.26 7.72
CA ALA A 53 8.12 -5.06 6.42
C ALA A 53 6.97 -6.07 6.24
N ILE A 54 5.98 -5.69 5.45
CA ILE A 54 4.85 -6.57 5.10
C ILE A 54 5.38 -7.82 4.38
N THR A 55 4.97 -8.99 4.87
CA THR A 55 5.29 -10.30 4.28
C THR A 55 4.24 -10.72 3.25
N GLU A 56 4.54 -11.76 2.47
CA GLU A 56 3.58 -12.38 1.53
C GLU A 56 2.31 -12.85 2.27
N GLU A 57 2.46 -13.49 3.43
CA GLU A 57 1.33 -13.98 4.21
C GLU A 57 0.48 -12.84 4.78
N GLN A 58 1.11 -11.74 5.22
CA GLN A 58 0.39 -10.54 5.63
C GLN A 58 -0.33 -9.89 4.46
N LEU A 59 0.29 -9.82 3.28
CA LEU A 59 -0.36 -9.28 2.09
C LEU A 59 -1.62 -10.09 1.71
N HIS A 60 -1.55 -11.42 1.75
CA HIS A 60 -2.74 -12.25 1.56
C HIS A 60 -3.80 -12.03 2.64
N LEU A 61 -3.41 -11.80 3.90
CA LEU A 61 -4.38 -11.44 4.95
C LEU A 61 -5.07 -10.10 4.66
N LEU A 62 -4.33 -9.10 4.20
CA LEU A 62 -4.89 -7.80 3.81
C LEU A 62 -5.93 -7.96 2.69
N TRP A 63 -5.60 -8.69 1.63
CA TRP A 63 -6.52 -8.93 0.51
C TRP A 63 -7.77 -9.74 0.87
N ARG A 64 -7.69 -10.57 1.90
CA ARG A 64 -8.87 -11.27 2.45
C ARG A 64 -9.81 -10.36 3.22
N ILE A 65 -9.33 -9.22 3.72
CA ILE A 65 -10.14 -8.23 4.42
C ILE A 65 -10.73 -7.23 3.43
N ALA A 66 -9.90 -6.69 2.54
CA ALA A 66 -10.31 -5.73 1.52
C ALA A 66 -9.56 -6.01 0.21
N PRO A 67 -10.25 -5.98 -0.95
CA PRO A 67 -9.62 -6.24 -2.24
C PRO A 67 -8.54 -5.20 -2.61
N GLU A 68 -8.70 -3.96 -2.17
CA GLU A 68 -7.79 -2.85 -2.50
C GLU A 68 -7.50 -2.01 -1.22
N PRO A 69 -6.66 -2.51 -0.30
CA PRO A 69 -6.33 -1.78 0.92
C PRO A 69 -5.44 -0.57 0.64
N VAL A 70 -5.54 0.43 1.53
CA VAL A 70 -4.77 1.68 1.45
C VAL A 70 -3.58 1.61 2.41
N ILE A 71 -2.38 1.67 1.87
CA ILE A 71 -1.14 1.75 2.63
C ILE A 71 -0.87 3.22 2.95
N ALA A 72 -0.93 3.58 4.23
CA ALA A 72 -0.54 4.90 4.72
C ALA A 72 0.98 4.92 4.87
N LEU A 73 1.63 5.83 4.15
CA LEU A 73 3.09 5.98 4.17
C LEU A 73 3.47 7.38 4.61
N ASP A 74 4.53 7.44 5.40
CA ASP A 74 5.24 8.69 5.64
C ASP A 74 5.74 9.21 4.29
N GLY A 75 5.50 10.48 3.99
CA GLY A 75 5.86 11.11 2.71
C GLY A 75 7.36 11.30 2.47
N ASP A 76 8.22 10.55 3.17
CA ASP A 76 9.66 10.64 3.11
C ASP A 76 10.26 9.58 2.14
N THR A 77 11.58 9.65 1.96
CA THR A 77 12.31 8.70 1.09
C THR A 77 12.32 7.27 1.63
N ALA A 78 12.12 7.06 2.94
CA ALA A 78 12.06 5.73 3.53
C ALA A 78 10.70 5.07 3.24
N GLY A 79 9.59 5.78 3.43
CA GLY A 79 8.23 5.38 3.11
C GLY A 79 8.07 5.05 1.63
N LEU A 80 8.57 5.91 0.73
CA LEU A 80 8.56 5.61 -0.71
C LEU A 80 9.34 4.34 -1.05
N ARG A 81 10.51 4.11 -0.44
CA ARG A 81 11.26 2.86 -0.64
C ARG A 81 10.51 1.65 -0.09
N ALA A 82 9.79 1.79 1.01
CA ALA A 82 8.95 0.74 1.57
C ALA A 82 7.78 0.39 0.63
N ALA A 83 7.12 1.40 0.06
CA ALA A 83 6.14 1.21 -1.01
C ALA A 83 6.72 0.39 -2.15
N MET A 84 7.87 0.78 -2.70
CA MET A 84 8.44 0.07 -3.86
C MET A 84 8.75 -1.40 -3.56
N ARG A 85 9.22 -1.72 -2.35
CA ARG A 85 9.41 -3.11 -1.92
C ARG A 85 8.09 -3.87 -1.84
N LEU A 86 7.04 -3.24 -1.31
CA LEU A 86 5.71 -3.83 -1.25
C LEU A 86 5.10 -4.05 -2.65
N ILE A 87 5.34 -3.12 -3.58
CA ILE A 87 4.93 -3.28 -4.99
C ILE A 87 5.61 -4.48 -5.62
N ASP A 88 6.93 -4.60 -5.46
CA ASP A 88 7.69 -5.73 -6.02
C ASP A 88 7.27 -7.07 -5.37
N LEU A 89 6.87 -7.08 -4.10
CA LEU A 89 6.26 -8.24 -3.43
C LEU A 89 4.87 -8.57 -3.98
N ALA A 90 4.04 -7.55 -4.22
CA ALA A 90 2.65 -7.72 -4.62
C ALA A 90 2.51 -8.18 -6.08
N LEU A 91 3.35 -7.68 -6.99
CA LEU A 91 3.28 -7.99 -8.43
C LEU A 91 3.08 -9.48 -8.76
N PRO A 92 3.89 -10.42 -8.25
CA PRO A 92 3.73 -11.85 -8.55
C PRO A 92 2.51 -12.51 -7.89
N LEU A 93 1.88 -11.83 -6.92
CA LEU A 93 0.78 -12.34 -6.12
C LEU A 93 -0.58 -11.74 -6.54
N LEU A 94 -0.59 -10.77 -7.46
CA LEU A 94 -1.82 -10.15 -7.94
C LEU A 94 -2.75 -11.17 -8.59
N GLU A 95 -3.99 -11.20 -8.12
CA GLU A 95 -5.12 -11.92 -8.69
C GLU A 95 -6.25 -10.94 -9.06
N ALA A 96 -7.15 -11.36 -9.95
CA ALA A 96 -8.23 -10.51 -10.42
C ALA A 96 -9.05 -9.94 -9.25
N GLY A 97 -9.21 -8.61 -9.23
CA GLY A 97 -9.93 -7.89 -8.18
C GLY A 97 -9.08 -7.55 -6.95
N GLN A 98 -7.79 -7.88 -6.92
CA GLN A 98 -6.88 -7.49 -5.85
C GLN A 98 -5.90 -6.42 -6.32
N SER A 99 -5.65 -5.41 -5.50
CA SER A 99 -4.62 -4.40 -5.76
C SER A 99 -4.18 -3.70 -4.47
N LEU A 100 -3.38 -2.64 -4.59
CA LEU A 100 -2.96 -1.79 -3.48
C LEU A 100 -3.11 -0.32 -3.86
N ARG A 101 -3.41 0.51 -2.87
CA ARG A 101 -3.33 1.97 -2.98
C ARG A 101 -2.39 2.53 -1.94
N PHE A 102 -1.87 3.71 -2.19
CA PHE A 102 -0.89 4.35 -1.32
C PHE A 102 -1.35 5.77 -1.00
N ALA A 103 -1.50 6.06 0.28
CA ALA A 103 -1.77 7.39 0.79
C ALA A 103 -0.46 7.98 1.31
N LEU A 104 0.05 9.02 0.64
CA LEU A 104 1.30 9.68 1.03
C LEU A 104 0.98 10.82 2.00
N LEU A 105 1.48 10.72 3.22
CA LEU A 105 1.24 11.75 4.23
C LEU A 105 2.13 12.98 4.01
N PRO A 106 1.61 14.20 4.25
CA PRO A 106 2.34 15.43 3.97
C PRO A 106 3.43 15.69 5.01
N GLY A 107 4.60 16.14 4.55
CA GLY A 107 5.64 16.69 5.42
C GLY A 107 6.30 15.68 6.36
N GLY A 108 6.32 14.39 5.98
CA GLY A 108 6.90 13.33 6.81
C GLY A 108 6.15 13.05 8.10
N GLN A 109 4.87 13.45 8.17
CA GLN A 109 3.98 13.09 9.28
C GLN A 109 3.54 11.63 9.15
N ASP A 110 3.29 11.01 10.29
CA ASP A 110 2.57 9.75 10.41
C ASP A 110 1.05 10.02 10.65
N PRO A 111 0.19 8.98 10.64
CA PRO A 111 -1.23 9.16 10.92
C PRO A 111 -1.54 9.78 12.29
N ASP A 112 -0.76 9.49 13.32
CA ASP A 112 -0.95 10.07 14.66
C ASP A 112 -0.71 11.59 14.64
N ASP A 113 0.42 12.02 14.09
CA ASP A 113 0.77 13.43 13.90
C ASP A 113 -0.27 14.17 13.08
N LEU A 114 -0.70 13.60 11.95
CA LEU A 114 -1.67 14.26 11.08
C LEU A 114 -3.04 14.43 11.77
N ILE A 115 -3.53 13.40 12.45
CA ILE A 115 -4.80 13.45 13.19
C ILE A 115 -4.70 14.44 14.36
N ARG A 116 -3.59 14.42 15.10
CA ARG A 116 -3.36 15.30 16.25
C ARG A 116 -3.26 16.77 15.85
N ASN A 117 -2.56 17.06 14.75
CA ASN A 117 -2.28 18.43 14.31
C ASN A 117 -3.40 19.03 13.45
N SER A 118 -4.04 18.21 12.60
CA SER A 118 -4.97 18.68 11.56
C SER A 118 -6.35 18.02 11.61
N GLY A 119 -6.56 17.07 12.52
CA GLY A 119 -7.84 16.41 12.76
C GLY A 119 -8.17 15.27 11.79
N PRO A 120 -9.19 14.45 12.09
CA PRO A 120 -9.60 13.31 11.26
C PRO A 120 -9.98 13.69 9.83
N GLY A 121 -10.55 14.89 9.63
CA GLY A 121 -10.91 15.37 8.29
C GLY A 121 -9.71 15.57 7.37
N ALA A 122 -8.53 15.88 7.91
CA ALA A 122 -7.30 15.94 7.12
C ALA A 122 -6.82 14.54 6.72
N MET A 123 -6.92 13.57 7.63
CA MET A 123 -6.60 12.18 7.33
C MET A 123 -7.53 11.60 6.25
N GLN A 124 -8.84 11.87 6.33
CA GLN A 124 -9.80 11.45 5.31
C GLN A 124 -9.41 11.98 3.92
N LYS A 125 -9.02 13.27 3.80
CA LYS A 125 -8.58 13.84 2.52
C LYS A 125 -7.34 13.15 1.95
N VAL A 126 -6.41 12.74 2.81
CA VAL A 126 -5.21 11.99 2.41
C VAL A 126 -5.58 10.60 1.90
N LEU A 127 -6.50 9.91 2.60
CA LEU A 127 -7.00 8.59 2.18
C LEU A 127 -7.82 8.66 0.88
N ASP A 128 -8.66 9.68 0.71
CA ASP A 128 -9.42 9.93 -0.53
C ASP A 128 -8.49 10.18 -1.72
N GLY A 129 -7.35 10.81 -1.47
CA GLY A 129 -6.29 11.07 -2.44
C GLY A 129 -5.35 9.88 -2.69
N ALA A 130 -5.58 8.71 -2.09
CA ALA A 130 -4.69 7.58 -2.23
C ALA A 130 -4.52 7.17 -3.69
N ILE A 131 -3.27 6.98 -4.11
CA ILE A 131 -2.90 6.69 -5.50
C ILE A 131 -2.82 5.18 -5.75
N PRO A 132 -3.30 4.69 -6.91
CA PRO A 132 -3.16 3.29 -7.27
C PRO A 132 -1.69 2.85 -7.37
N MET A 133 -1.39 1.60 -7.00
CA MET A 133 -0.06 1.02 -7.13
C MET A 133 0.60 1.23 -8.50
N VAL A 134 -0.18 1.10 -9.58
CA VAL A 134 0.33 1.29 -10.96
C VAL A 134 0.86 2.70 -11.21
N ARG A 135 0.30 3.72 -10.56
CA ARG A 135 0.80 5.11 -10.65
C ARG A 135 2.19 5.22 -10.03
N LEU A 136 2.40 4.63 -8.85
CA LEU A 136 3.71 4.61 -8.20
C LEU A 136 4.75 3.79 -8.99
N LEU A 137 4.34 2.65 -9.54
CA LEU A 137 5.19 1.87 -10.43
C LEU A 137 5.63 2.71 -11.64
N TRP A 138 4.69 3.38 -12.30
CA TRP A 138 5.01 4.26 -13.43
C TRP A 138 5.94 5.41 -13.04
N GLN A 139 5.66 6.07 -11.91
CA GLN A 139 6.50 7.16 -11.40
C GLN A 139 7.93 6.67 -11.15
N ARG A 140 8.11 5.51 -10.48
CA ARG A 140 9.45 4.91 -10.27
C ARG A 140 10.23 4.73 -11.57
N GLU A 141 9.57 4.28 -12.63
CA GLU A 141 10.24 4.00 -13.90
C GLU A 141 10.46 5.24 -14.76
N THR A 142 9.79 6.37 -14.48
CA THR A 142 9.83 7.57 -15.34
C THR A 142 10.44 8.81 -14.70
N GLU A 143 10.44 8.90 -13.38
CA GLU A 143 10.93 10.06 -12.65
C GLU A 143 12.44 10.28 -12.87
N GLY A 144 12.81 11.52 -13.17
CA GLY A 144 14.20 11.90 -13.43
C GLY A 144 14.80 11.36 -14.75
N ARG A 145 13.98 10.78 -15.64
CA ARG A 145 14.43 10.20 -16.91
C ARG A 145 13.89 10.98 -18.11
N ASP A 146 14.67 10.97 -19.19
CA ASP A 146 14.31 11.55 -20.49
C ASP A 146 13.97 10.43 -21.49
N PHE A 147 12.95 10.67 -22.31
CA PHE A 147 12.40 9.73 -23.29
C PHE A 147 12.23 10.38 -24.66
N ASP A 148 13.09 11.35 -25.00
CA ASP A 148 13.11 12.07 -26.28
C ASP A 148 13.50 11.22 -27.50
N SER A 149 14.12 10.05 -27.33
CA SER A 149 14.56 9.17 -28.41
C SER A 149 13.81 7.82 -28.46
N PRO A 150 13.68 7.19 -29.64
CA PRO A 150 13.13 5.83 -29.76
C PRO A 150 13.86 4.79 -28.90
N GLU A 151 15.19 4.87 -28.79
CA GLU A 151 16.00 3.95 -27.98
C GLU A 151 15.68 4.09 -26.49
N ARG A 152 15.53 5.33 -26.00
CA ARG A 152 15.18 5.62 -24.60
C ARG A 152 13.75 5.18 -24.26
N LYS A 153 12.80 5.38 -25.18
CA LYS A 153 11.43 4.85 -25.07
C LYS A 153 11.44 3.32 -25.04
N SER A 154 12.18 2.69 -25.95
CA SER A 154 12.30 1.22 -25.99
C SER A 154 12.93 0.66 -24.71
N ALA A 155 13.85 1.39 -24.07
CA ALA A 155 14.43 0.99 -22.79
C ALA A 155 13.40 1.07 -21.63
N LEU A 156 12.51 2.08 -21.63
CA LEU A 156 11.38 2.16 -20.69
C LEU A 156 10.43 0.99 -20.90
N ASP A 157 10.03 0.73 -22.14
CA ASP A 157 9.13 -0.37 -22.48
C ASP A 157 9.69 -1.71 -22.01
N LYS A 158 10.99 -1.93 -22.20
CA LYS A 158 11.68 -3.13 -21.72
C LYS A 158 11.60 -3.25 -20.19
N ALA A 159 11.92 -2.19 -19.45
CA ALA A 159 11.88 -2.20 -17.99
C ALA A 159 10.46 -2.45 -17.45
N LEU A 160 9.46 -1.81 -18.03
CA LEU A 160 8.06 -2.01 -17.65
C LEU A 160 7.61 -3.44 -17.96
N ARG A 161 7.95 -3.98 -19.13
CA ARG A 161 7.63 -5.37 -19.51
C ARG A 161 8.25 -6.38 -18.55
N GLU A 162 9.49 -6.16 -18.11
CA GLU A 162 10.15 -7.03 -17.13
C GLU A 162 9.40 -7.05 -15.79
N LYS A 163 8.89 -5.89 -15.33
CA LYS A 163 8.08 -5.81 -14.11
C LYS A 163 6.69 -6.41 -14.27
N ILE A 164 6.01 -6.11 -15.38
CA ILE A 164 4.67 -6.65 -15.70
C ILE A 164 4.73 -8.18 -15.88
N ALA A 165 5.85 -8.72 -16.39
CA ALA A 165 6.05 -10.17 -16.53
C ALA A 165 6.07 -10.92 -15.19
N LEU A 166 6.29 -10.23 -14.07
CA LEU A 166 6.18 -10.82 -12.74
C LEU A 166 4.73 -11.20 -12.40
N ILE A 167 3.75 -10.48 -12.95
CA ILE A 167 2.32 -10.76 -12.74
C ILE A 167 1.99 -12.13 -13.34
N ARG A 168 1.64 -13.08 -12.47
CA ARG A 168 1.33 -14.47 -12.85
C ARG A 168 -0.03 -14.59 -13.54
N ASP A 169 -1.01 -13.80 -13.10
CA ASP A 169 -2.33 -13.76 -13.70
C ASP A 169 -2.28 -13.10 -15.09
N ALA A 170 -2.50 -13.89 -16.13
CA ALA A 170 -2.44 -13.43 -17.52
C ALA A 170 -3.54 -12.41 -17.87
N SER A 171 -4.69 -12.46 -17.17
CA SER A 171 -5.82 -11.55 -17.40
C SER A 171 -5.53 -10.15 -16.88
N ILE A 172 -4.91 -10.04 -15.71
CA ILE A 172 -4.47 -8.74 -15.18
C ILE A 172 -3.32 -8.20 -16.01
N ARG A 173 -2.35 -9.06 -16.34
CA ARG A 173 -1.16 -8.67 -17.08
C ARG A 173 -1.49 -8.00 -18.41
N SER A 174 -2.56 -8.40 -19.10
CA SER A 174 -2.98 -7.77 -20.36
C SER A 174 -3.57 -6.37 -20.18
N HIS A 175 -4.08 -6.01 -19.00
CA HIS A 175 -4.59 -4.66 -18.71
C HIS A 175 -3.50 -3.62 -18.40
N TYR A 176 -2.25 -4.07 -18.22
CA TYR A 176 -1.10 -3.19 -18.03
C TYR A 176 -0.45 -2.76 -19.37
N TRP A 177 -0.99 -3.21 -20.52
CA TRP A 177 -0.47 -2.93 -21.86
C TRP A 177 -1.56 -2.46 -22.83
#